data_AF-A0A6B3F761-F1
#
_entry.id   AF-A0A6B3F761-F1
#
_cell.length_a   1.000
_cell.length_b   1.000
_cell.length_c   1.000
_cell.angle_alpha   90.00
_cell.angle_beta   90.00
_cell.angle_gamma   90.00
#
_symmetry.space_group_name_H-M   'P 1'
#
loop_
_entity.id
_entity.type
_entity.pdbx_description
1 polymer ?
#
loop_
_entity_poly.entity_id
_entity_poly.type
_entity_poly.pdbx_seq_one_letter_code
_entity_poly.pdbx_strand_id
1 'polypeptide(L)'
;TRPLTLSPALADSPAGLLAWLVEKYRAWTDGGGGPGAGLSDDYVLTQASLYWFTDTISTSFLPYWEYDQGLTRRVTRAPVPAGVAVFPADLTRPPRRWAERTLDVARYTV
;
A
#
# COMPACT_ATOMS: atom_id res chain seq x y z
N THR A 1 8.12 5.63 14.47
CA THR A 1 8.59 6.51 13.36
C THR A 1 7.97 7.91 13.50
N ARG A 2 8.32 8.90 12.65
CA ARG A 2 7.81 10.30 12.72
C ARG A 2 7.08 10.73 11.42
N PRO A 3 5.87 10.21 11.14
CA PRO A 3 5.22 10.45 9.85
C PRO A 3 4.81 11.91 9.63
N LEU A 4 4.35 12.60 10.68
CA LEU A 4 3.93 14.01 10.60
C LEU A 4 5.08 14.97 10.25
N THR A 5 6.34 14.54 10.37
CA THR A 5 7.49 15.37 9.98
C THR A 5 7.65 15.43 8.46
N LEU A 6 7.33 14.35 7.74
CA LEU A 6 7.43 14.30 6.28
C LEU A 6 6.24 14.98 5.61
N SER A 7 5.06 14.90 6.22
CA SER A 7 3.81 15.31 5.58
C SER A 7 3.78 16.75 5.07
N PRO A 8 4.26 17.79 5.81
CA PRO A 8 4.26 19.16 5.31
C PRO A 8 5.07 19.33 4.02
N ALA A 9 6.19 18.61 3.88
CA ALA A 9 7.01 18.69 2.68
C ALA A 9 6.31 18.08 1.45
N LEU A 10 5.48 17.05 1.65
CA LEU A 10 4.68 16.46 0.58
C LEU A 10 3.41 17.26 0.28
N ALA A 11 2.80 17.88 1.29
CA ALA A 11 1.59 18.69 1.15
C ALA A 11 1.84 20.06 0.51
N ASP A 12 3.04 20.62 0.62
CA ASP A 12 3.39 21.94 0.08
C ASP A 12 3.91 21.90 -1.37
N SER A 13 4.14 20.70 -1.93
CA SER A 13 4.67 20.54 -3.29
C SER A 13 3.96 19.44 -4.08
N PRO A 14 3.18 19.78 -5.12
CA PRO A 14 2.52 18.76 -5.95
C PRO A 14 3.55 17.91 -6.72
N ALA A 15 4.71 18.50 -7.08
CA ALA A 15 5.82 17.76 -7.68
C ALA A 15 6.48 16.81 -6.68
N GLY A 16 6.67 17.23 -5.42
CA GLY A 16 7.20 16.39 -4.34
C GLY A 16 6.28 15.21 -4.03
N LEU A 17 4.97 15.46 -3.92
CA LEU A 17 3.94 14.43 -3.75
C LEU A 17 3.96 13.43 -4.92
N LEU A 18 3.96 13.94 -6.16
CA LEU A 18 3.99 13.08 -7.35
C LEU A 18 5.25 12.20 -7.37
N ALA A 19 6.42 12.78 -7.10
CA ALA A 19 7.67 12.02 -7.06
C ALA A 19 7.63 10.90 -6.00
N TRP A 20 7.07 11.18 -4.82
CA TRP A 20 6.88 10.19 -3.75
C TRP A 20 5.98 9.02 -4.19
N LEU A 21 4.87 9.30 -4.87
CA LEU A 21 3.94 8.28 -5.34
C LEU A 21 4.50 7.47 -6.52
N VAL A 22 5.12 8.15 -7.50
CA VAL A 22 5.72 7.51 -8.69
C VAL A 22 6.78 6.49 -8.29
N GLU A 23 7.59 6.77 -7.28
CA GLU A 23 8.59 5.80 -6.81
C GLU A 23 7.93 4.50 -6.35
N LYS A 24 6.81 4.56 -5.61
CA LYS A 24 6.07 3.37 -5.18
C LYS A 24 5.42 2.64 -6.34
N TYR A 25 4.77 3.36 -7.26
CA TYR A 25 4.18 2.72 -8.43
C TYR A 25 5.22 2.02 -9.31
N ARG A 26 6.42 2.60 -9.46
CA ARG A 26 7.51 1.94 -10.19
C ARG A 26 8.06 0.72 -9.45
N ALA A 27 8.14 0.77 -8.13
CA ALA A 27 8.72 -0.31 -7.34
C ALA A 27 7.74 -1.46 -7.08
N TRP A 28 6.43 -1.20 -7.01
CA TRP A 28 5.42 -2.13 -6.49
C TRP A 28 4.41 -2.62 -7.52
N THR A 29 4.51 -2.20 -8.78
CA THR A 29 3.67 -2.71 -9.87
C THR A 29 4.43 -3.73 -10.72
N ASP A 30 3.71 -4.71 -11.25
CA ASP A 30 4.25 -5.65 -12.23
C ASP A 30 4.56 -4.95 -13.56
N GLY A 31 5.54 -5.45 -14.31
CA GLY A 31 5.89 -4.91 -15.63
C GLY A 31 7.27 -4.26 -15.75
N GLY A 32 8.04 -4.12 -14.66
CA GLY A 32 9.50 -3.98 -14.72
C GLY A 32 10.05 -2.79 -15.53
N GLY A 33 9.24 -1.74 -15.79
CA GLY A 33 9.65 -0.54 -16.52
C GLY A 33 9.83 -0.73 -18.04
N GLY A 34 9.31 -1.80 -18.63
CA GLY A 34 9.30 -1.98 -20.09
C GLY A 34 8.32 -1.02 -20.79
N PRO A 35 8.49 -0.75 -22.10
CA PRO A 35 7.55 0.08 -22.86
C PRO A 35 6.14 -0.52 -22.83
N GLY A 36 5.16 0.24 -22.32
CA GLY A 36 3.77 -0.23 -22.18
C GLY A 36 3.50 -1.12 -20.96
N ALA A 37 4.50 -1.35 -20.11
CA ALA A 37 4.38 -2.12 -18.89
C ALA A 37 4.41 -1.18 -17.68
N GLY A 38 3.27 -1.05 -17.00
CA GLY A 38 3.08 -0.16 -15.85
C GLY A 38 1.76 0.58 -15.90
N LEU A 39 1.51 1.39 -14.87
CA LEU A 39 0.33 2.25 -14.80
C LEU A 39 0.47 3.40 -15.80
N SER A 40 -0.64 3.83 -16.40
CA SER A 40 -0.64 5.00 -17.28
C SER A 40 -0.33 6.28 -16.51
N ASP A 41 0.27 7.26 -17.18
CA ASP A 41 0.53 8.58 -16.60
C ASP A 41 -0.76 9.21 -16.07
N ASP A 42 -1.87 9.09 -16.81
CA ASP A 42 -3.19 9.54 -16.38
C ASP A 42 -3.65 8.90 -15.08
N TYR A 43 -3.40 7.59 -14.89
CA TYR A 43 -3.74 6.91 -13.65
C TYR A 43 -2.92 7.48 -12.49
N VAL A 44 -1.60 7.61 -12.66
CA VAL A 44 -0.71 8.13 -11.60
C VAL A 44 -1.04 9.58 -11.27
N LEU A 45 -1.29 10.43 -12.26
CA LEU A 45 -1.69 11.82 -12.08
C LEU A 45 -3.06 11.93 -11.40
N THR A 46 -4.00 11.04 -11.73
CA THR A 46 -5.30 10.98 -11.05
C THR A 46 -5.12 10.67 -9.57
N GLN A 47 -4.29 9.68 -9.23
CA GLN A 47 -4.03 9.33 -7.83
C GLN A 47 -3.33 10.46 -7.08
N ALA A 48 -2.28 11.06 -7.66
CA ALA A 48 -1.61 12.22 -7.07
C ALA A 48 -2.57 13.40 -6.86
N SER A 49 -3.46 13.64 -7.83
CA SER A 49 -4.49 14.68 -7.74
C SER A 49 -5.47 14.42 -6.61
N LEU A 50 -5.90 13.17 -6.40
CA LEU A 50 -6.76 12.80 -5.27
C LEU A 50 -6.09 13.13 -3.93
N TYR A 51 -4.83 12.74 -3.73
CA TYR A 51 -4.08 13.07 -2.52
C TYR A 51 -3.91 14.58 -2.34
N TRP A 52 -3.60 15.30 -3.41
CA TRP A 52 -3.39 16.75 -3.41
C TRP A 52 -4.67 17.51 -3.07
N PHE A 53 -5.75 17.29 -3.81
CA PHE A 53 -6.99 18.06 -3.65
C PHE A 53 -7.75 17.74 -2.36
N THR A 54 -7.48 16.59 -1.74
CA THR A 54 -8.09 16.22 -0.45
C THR A 54 -7.19 16.49 0.75
N ASP A 55 -5.94 16.93 0.55
CA ASP A 55 -4.93 17.11 1.60
C ASP A 55 -4.76 15.86 2.51
N THR A 56 -4.81 14.67 1.90
CA THR A 56 -4.84 13.40 2.66
C THR A 56 -3.48 12.74 2.80
N ILE A 57 -2.40 13.30 2.25
CA ILE A 57 -1.06 12.69 2.40
C ILE A 57 -0.67 12.58 3.88
N SER A 58 -0.99 13.60 4.68
CA SER A 58 -0.73 13.61 6.13
C SER A 58 -1.49 12.53 6.88
N THR A 59 -2.81 12.43 6.67
CA THR A 59 -3.67 11.48 7.38
C THR A 59 -3.44 10.04 6.92
N SER A 60 -3.02 9.84 5.67
CA SER A 60 -2.67 8.51 5.14
C SER A 60 -1.51 7.83 5.86
N PHE A 61 -0.66 8.58 6.56
CA PHE A 61 0.45 8.02 7.34
C PHE A 61 0.08 7.61 8.76
N LEU A 62 -1.09 8.01 9.28
CA LEU A 62 -1.51 7.68 10.64
C LEU A 62 -1.55 6.16 10.93
N PRO A 63 -2.07 5.30 10.04
CA PRO A 63 -2.09 3.86 10.29
C PRO A 63 -0.70 3.25 10.54
N TYR A 64 0.35 3.80 9.90
CA TYR A 64 1.73 3.35 10.12
C TYR A 64 2.23 3.72 11.51
N TRP A 65 1.89 4.92 11.98
CA TRP A 65 2.20 5.35 13.34
C TRP A 65 1.44 4.52 14.37
N GLU A 66 0.14 4.33 14.18
CA GLU A 66 -0.71 3.54 15.08
C GLU A 66 -0.23 2.10 15.21
N TYR A 67 0.20 1.49 14.10
CA TYR A 67 0.81 0.16 14.10
C TYR A 67 2.11 0.13 14.93
N ASP A 68 3.02 1.10 14.70
CA ASP A 68 4.29 1.23 15.43
C ASP A 68 4.09 1.49 16.94
N GLN A 69 3.03 2.20 17.31
CA GLN A 69 2.66 2.45 18.70
C GLN A 69 1.85 1.30 19.34
N GLY A 70 1.55 0.24 18.59
CA GLY A 70 0.77 -0.90 19.10
C GLY A 70 -0.72 -0.57 19.36
N LEU A 71 -1.25 0.48 18.74
CA LEU A 71 -2.65 0.89 18.84
C LEU A 71 -3.57 0.04 17.96
N THR A 72 -3.02 -0.72 17.02
CA THR A 72 -3.78 -1.66 16.18
C THR A 72 -3.97 -3.00 16.87
N ARG A 73 -5.19 -3.55 16.85
CA ARG A 73 -5.47 -4.90 17.34
C ARG A 73 -4.82 -5.94 16.44
N ARG A 74 -3.96 -6.79 17.00
CA ARG A 74 -3.44 -7.97 16.27
C ARG A 74 -4.57 -8.96 15.99
N VAL A 75 -4.72 -9.33 14.72
CA VAL A 75 -5.60 -10.43 14.33
C VAL A 75 -4.95 -11.74 14.77
N THR A 76 -5.53 -12.39 15.77
CA THR A 76 -5.08 -13.71 16.25
C THR A 76 -5.72 -14.83 15.45
N ARG A 77 -7.04 -14.76 15.23
CA ARG A 77 -7.78 -15.65 14.33
C ARG A 77 -9.09 -15.01 13.87
N ALA A 78 -9.36 -15.04 12.57
CA ALA A 78 -10.64 -14.70 11.97
C ALA A 78 -11.38 -16.00 11.59
N PRO A 79 -12.58 -16.26 12.14
CA PRO A 79 -13.32 -17.51 11.91
C PRO A 79 -14.14 -17.51 10.62
N VAL A 80 -14.19 -16.39 9.90
CA VAL A 80 -14.97 -16.26 8.67
C VAL A 80 -14.18 -16.86 7.51
N PRO A 81 -14.79 -17.70 6.65
CA PRO A 81 -14.13 -18.25 5.47
C PRO A 81 -13.53 -17.15 4.57
N ALA A 82 -12.25 -17.28 4.23
CA ALA A 82 -11.50 -16.29 3.48
C ALA A 82 -10.80 -16.89 2.25
N GLY A 83 -10.78 -16.13 1.15
CA GLY A 83 -9.95 -16.40 -0.02
C GLY A 83 -8.65 -15.61 0.04
N VAL A 84 -7.53 -16.23 -0.34
CA VAL A 84 -6.22 -15.57 -0.46
C VAL A 84 -5.72 -15.70 -1.89
N ALA A 85 -5.37 -14.57 -2.51
CA ALA A 85 -4.67 -14.50 -3.78
C ALA A 85 -3.27 -13.93 -3.54
N VAL A 86 -2.24 -14.58 -4.07
CA VAL A 86 -0.84 -14.16 -3.92
C VAL A 86 -0.30 -13.84 -5.30
N PHE A 87 0.03 -12.57 -5.56
CA PHE A 87 0.56 -12.18 -6.84
C PHE A 87 2.10 -12.28 -6.85
N PRO A 88 2.74 -12.71 -7.95
CA PRO A 88 4.19 -12.87 -8.00
C PRO A 88 5.01 -11.62 -7.67
N ALA A 89 4.44 -10.43 -7.93
CA ALA A 89 5.05 -9.12 -7.73
C ALA A 89 4.62 -8.43 -6.41
N ASP A 90 3.80 -9.06 -5.57
CA ASP A 90 3.43 -8.48 -4.27
C ASP A 90 4.66 -8.28 -3.36
N LEU A 91 4.61 -7.23 -2.53
CA LEU A 91 5.65 -6.91 -1.54
C LEU A 91 5.96 -8.08 -0.60
N THR A 92 4.95 -8.88 -0.30
CA THR A 92 5.09 -10.08 0.52
C THR A 92 4.33 -11.22 -0.11
N ARG A 93 4.90 -12.43 -0.08
CA ARG A 93 4.29 -13.64 -0.62
C ARG A 93 4.16 -14.66 0.50
N PRO A 94 3.20 -14.49 1.42
CA PRO A 94 3.09 -15.35 2.58
C PRO A 94 2.69 -16.76 2.14
N PRO A 95 3.40 -17.81 2.57
CA PRO A 95 3.01 -19.18 2.25
C PRO A 95 1.66 -19.51 2.88
N ARG A 96 0.91 -20.42 2.26
CA ARG A 96 -0.43 -20.85 2.73
C ARG A 96 -0.48 -21.16 4.23
N ARG A 97 0.53 -21.87 4.75
CA ARG A 97 0.63 -22.21 6.18
C ARG A 97 0.65 -20.99 7.10
N TRP A 98 1.18 -19.85 6.65
CA TRP A 98 1.18 -18.62 7.45
C TRP A 98 -0.20 -17.98 7.48
N ALA A 99 -0.91 -17.96 6.35
CA ALA A 99 -2.28 -17.47 6.27
C ALA A 99 -3.24 -18.31 7.13
N GLU A 100 -3.08 -19.64 7.13
CA GLU A 100 -3.90 -20.57 7.94
C GLU A 100 -3.71 -20.42 9.46
N ARG A 101 -2.69 -19.69 9.93
CA ARG A 101 -2.54 -19.39 11.36
C ARG A 101 -3.55 -18.35 11.84
N THR A 102 -3.99 -17.46 10.95
CA THR A 102 -4.83 -16.31 11.30
C THR A 102 -6.19 -16.30 10.58
N LEU A 103 -6.35 -17.04 9.48
CA LEU A 103 -7.57 -17.07 8.67
C LEU A 103 -8.13 -18.50 8.53
N ASP A 104 -9.44 -18.62 8.38
CA ASP A 104 -10.10 -19.83 7.86
C ASP A 104 -10.03 -19.85 6.33
N VAL A 105 -8.97 -20.44 5.77
CA VAL A 105 -8.68 -20.35 4.33
C VAL A 105 -9.54 -21.33 3.51
N ALA A 106 -10.57 -20.80 2.85
CA ALA A 106 -11.44 -21.56 1.95
C ALA A 106 -10.87 -21.71 0.53
N ARG A 107 -10.07 -20.74 0.07
CA ARG A 107 -9.39 -20.78 -1.24
C ARG A 107 -8.03 -20.10 -1.15
N TYR A 108 -7.02 -20.70 -1.77
CA TYR A 108 -5.68 -20.13 -1.87
C TYR A 108 -5.19 -20.24 -3.32
N THR A 109 -4.86 -19.12 -3.95
CA THR A 109 -4.41 -19.04 -5.36
C THR A 109 -3.08 -18.28 -5.41
N VAL A 110 -2.15 -18.79 -6.22
CA VAL A 110 -0.84 -18.18 -6.52
C VAL A 110 -0.74 -18.00 -8.03
#